data_AF-S0EU18-F1
#
_entry.id   AF-S0EU18-F1
#
_cell.length_a   1.000
_cell.length_b   1.000
_cell.length_c   1.000
_cell.angle_alpha   90.00
_cell.angle_beta   90.00
_cell.angle_gamma   90.00
#
_symmetry.space_group_name_H-M   'P 1'
#
loop_
_entity.id
_entity.type
_entity.pdbx_description
1 polymer ?
#
loop_
_entity_poly.entity_id
_entity_poly.type
_entity_poly.pdbx_seq_one_letter_code
_entity_poly.pdbx_strand_id
1 'polypeptide(L)'
;MMRDALHTVRDVRLVRPDDTDYIAYRRRMADLRPSRGGPRQAGEVLGGLVEQAVRHWIGKQVPLQEERILSWEQRLANGRHGRLYRELDAVWPIDHESLCIFEIKFTTKERMEMGVGLDQLDAAAEILARSKQVRYLLLRLVYVGAEPVPVLVDEENPEGLLEVPPTEEYEELGVVWVPPAAVEESALELGLELPANWLEPEAREGAVEDPERDAWRFYVESTQETTLSENPLAAALKRLLKEAQEDEARGHSV
;
A
#
# COMPACT_ATOMS: atom_id res chain seq x y z
N MET A 1 -7.33 3.67 25.76
CA MET A 1 -7.39 5.13 25.51
C MET A 1 -7.32 5.39 23.99
N MET A 2 -8.21 4.78 23.18
CA MET A 2 -8.15 4.76 21.70
C MET A 2 -9.47 5.23 21.02
N ARG A 3 -10.45 5.74 21.79
CA ARG A 3 -11.78 6.08 21.25
C ARG A 3 -11.89 7.49 20.63
N ASP A 4 -10.93 8.40 20.84
CA ASP A 4 -11.04 9.80 20.38
C ASP A 4 -10.43 10.10 19.00
N ALA A 5 -9.50 9.29 18.49
CA ALA A 5 -8.81 9.58 17.23
C ALA A 5 -9.71 9.36 15.99
N LEU A 6 -10.72 8.49 16.10
CA LEU A 6 -11.60 8.09 14.99
C LEU A 6 -12.70 9.11 14.68
N HIS A 7 -13.06 10.01 15.61
CA HIS A 7 -14.02 11.10 15.36
C HIS A 7 -13.49 12.21 14.45
N THR A 8 -12.24 12.09 14.00
CA THR A 8 -11.55 13.11 13.18
C THR A 8 -11.27 12.65 11.75
N VAL A 9 -11.70 11.44 11.39
CA VAL A 9 -11.55 10.88 10.04
C VAL A 9 -12.61 11.46 9.12
N ARG A 10 -12.20 11.98 7.96
CA ARG A 10 -13.09 12.50 6.92
C ARG A 10 -12.49 12.34 5.53
N ASP A 11 -13.29 12.62 4.51
CA ASP A 11 -12.88 12.56 3.09
C ASP A 11 -12.17 11.24 2.73
N VAL A 12 -12.80 10.14 3.15
CA VAL A 12 -12.36 8.78 2.88
C VAL A 12 -12.68 8.45 1.43
N ARG A 13 -11.67 8.05 0.67
CA ARG A 13 -11.77 7.68 -0.74
C ARG A 13 -10.74 6.63 -1.11
N LEU A 14 -11.04 5.84 -2.12
CA LEU A 14 -10.07 5.02 -2.82
C LEU A 14 -9.55 5.79 -4.02
N VAL A 15 -8.24 5.82 -4.20
CA VAL A 15 -7.56 6.43 -5.35
C VAL A 15 -6.66 5.41 -6.02
N ARG A 16 -6.28 5.69 -7.27
CA ARG A 16 -5.37 4.84 -8.03
C ARG A 16 -3.91 5.04 -7.58
N PRO A 17 -3.01 4.07 -7.79
CA PRO A 17 -1.59 4.22 -7.48
C PRO A 17 -0.89 5.35 -8.25
N ASP A 18 -1.43 5.75 -9.40
CA ASP A 18 -0.94 6.87 -10.21
C ASP A 18 -1.52 8.23 -9.79
N ASP A 19 -2.29 8.28 -8.70
CA ASP A 19 -2.78 9.53 -8.12
C ASP A 19 -1.62 10.45 -7.73
N THR A 20 -1.69 11.70 -8.20
CA THR A 20 -0.57 12.66 -8.07
C THR A 20 -0.27 13.01 -6.62
N ASP A 21 -1.31 13.12 -5.77
CA ASP A 21 -1.11 13.45 -4.35
C ASP A 21 -0.50 12.27 -3.59
N TYR A 22 -0.92 11.05 -3.92
CA TYR A 22 -0.33 9.82 -3.39
C TYR A 22 1.13 9.65 -3.83
N ILE A 23 1.46 9.88 -5.12
CA ILE A 23 2.85 9.87 -5.60
C ILE A 23 3.69 10.91 -4.83
N ALA A 24 3.18 12.14 -4.65
CA ALA A 24 3.86 13.17 -3.90
C ALA A 24 4.03 12.79 -2.41
N TYR A 25 3.06 12.11 -1.81
CA TYR A 25 3.17 11.55 -0.47
C TYR A 25 4.26 10.48 -0.38
N ARG A 26 4.28 9.50 -1.29
CA ARG A 26 5.31 8.45 -1.35
C ARG A 26 6.71 9.05 -1.48
N ARG A 27 6.87 10.07 -2.33
CA ARG A 27 8.11 10.84 -2.51
C ARG A 27 8.59 11.45 -1.19
N ARG A 28 7.75 12.26 -0.54
CA ARG A 28 8.08 12.88 0.75
C ARG A 28 8.43 11.86 1.83
N MET A 29 7.70 10.74 1.88
CA MET A 29 7.98 9.67 2.85
C MET A 29 9.29 8.93 2.57
N ALA A 30 9.72 8.86 1.31
CA ALA A 30 11.03 8.36 0.94
C ALA A 30 12.13 9.32 1.40
N ASP A 31 11.97 10.63 1.14
CA ASP A 31 12.92 11.68 1.55
C ASP A 31 13.13 11.73 3.07
N LEU A 32 12.07 11.48 3.85
CA LEU A 32 12.11 11.50 5.32
C LEU A 32 12.76 10.26 5.96
N ARG A 33 13.18 9.25 5.18
CA ARG A 33 13.85 8.04 5.69
C ARG A 33 15.29 7.94 5.15
N PRO A 34 16.27 8.66 5.72
CA PRO A 34 17.68 8.58 5.32
C PRO A 34 18.28 7.16 5.39
N SER A 35 17.70 6.27 6.19
CA SER A 35 18.13 4.86 6.35
C SER A 35 17.72 3.94 5.20
N ARG A 36 16.90 4.39 4.25
CA ARG A 36 16.64 3.67 2.99
C ARG A 36 17.78 3.84 1.97
N GLY A 37 18.98 4.19 2.44
CA GLY A 37 20.26 4.22 1.73
C GLY A 37 20.90 2.84 1.47
N GLY A 38 20.44 1.78 2.13
CA GLY A 38 20.96 0.42 1.99
C GLY A 38 20.14 -0.50 1.05
N PRO A 39 20.70 -1.65 0.64
CA PRO A 39 19.99 -2.64 -0.18
C PRO A 39 18.71 -3.13 0.50
N ARG A 40 17.69 -3.48 -0.29
CA ARG A 40 16.41 -4.00 0.24
C ARG A 40 16.61 -5.41 0.77
N GLN A 41 15.84 -5.80 1.78
CA GLN A 41 15.81 -7.21 2.17
C GLN A 41 15.18 -8.03 1.03
N ALA A 42 15.79 -9.17 0.69
CA ALA A 42 15.30 -10.06 -0.37
C ALA A 42 13.84 -10.46 -0.14
N GLY A 43 13.46 -10.72 1.11
CA GLY A 43 12.07 -11.02 1.48
C GLY A 43 11.07 -9.90 1.16
N GLU A 44 11.45 -8.62 1.20
CA GLU A 44 10.55 -7.52 0.81
C GLU A 44 10.30 -7.52 -0.70
N VAL A 45 11.36 -7.71 -1.49
CA VAL A 45 11.28 -7.74 -2.96
C VAL A 45 10.46 -8.94 -3.40
N LEU A 46 10.80 -10.12 -2.88
CA LEU A 46 10.08 -11.36 -3.19
C LEU A 46 8.63 -11.29 -2.74
N GLY A 47 8.35 -10.73 -1.57
CA GLY A 47 6.98 -10.49 -1.10
C GLY A 47 6.17 -9.66 -2.09
N GLY A 48 6.75 -8.58 -2.63
CA GLY A 48 6.08 -7.73 -3.63
C GLY A 48 5.86 -8.41 -4.99
N LEU A 49 6.77 -9.30 -5.42
CA LEU A 49 6.58 -10.11 -6.64
C LEU A 49 5.43 -11.11 -6.47
N VAL A 50 5.41 -11.81 -5.33
CA VAL A 50 4.35 -12.76 -4.99
C VAL A 50 3.00 -12.06 -4.86
N GLU A 51 2.95 -10.89 -4.21
CA GLU A 51 1.74 -10.08 -4.09
C GLU A 51 1.17 -9.70 -5.46
N GLN A 52 2.02 -9.24 -6.40
CA GLN A 52 1.60 -8.91 -7.75
C GLN A 52 1.03 -10.12 -8.51
N ALA A 53 1.73 -11.26 -8.44
CA ALA A 53 1.27 -12.50 -9.07
C ALA A 53 -0.07 -12.97 -8.47
N VAL A 54 -0.23 -12.92 -7.16
CA VAL A 54 -1.48 -13.29 -6.47
C VAL A 54 -2.61 -12.32 -6.83
N ARG A 55 -2.36 -11.01 -6.84
CA ARG A 55 -3.36 -10.03 -7.25
C ARG A 55 -3.85 -10.31 -8.67
N HIS A 56 -2.94 -10.64 -9.59
CA HIS A 56 -3.30 -11.02 -10.96
C HIS A 56 -4.14 -12.30 -10.99
N TRP A 57 -3.78 -13.32 -10.22
CA TRP A 57 -4.57 -14.54 -10.08
C TRP A 57 -5.99 -14.27 -9.55
N ILE A 58 -6.14 -13.41 -8.53
CA ILE A 58 -7.45 -12.98 -8.01
C ILE A 58 -8.23 -12.24 -9.09
N GLY A 59 -7.58 -11.38 -9.87
CA GLY A 59 -8.18 -10.62 -10.98
C GLY A 59 -8.76 -11.48 -12.10
N LYS A 60 -8.33 -12.75 -12.22
CA LYS A 60 -8.94 -13.72 -13.15
C LYS A 60 -10.28 -14.25 -12.66
N GLN A 61 -10.55 -14.15 -11.36
CA GLN A 61 -11.75 -14.70 -10.70
C GLN A 61 -12.79 -13.62 -10.43
N VAL A 62 -12.33 -12.42 -10.02
CA VAL A 62 -13.20 -11.29 -9.68
C VAL A 62 -12.72 -10.00 -10.35
N PRO A 63 -13.64 -9.08 -10.70
CA PRO A 63 -13.28 -7.82 -11.33
C PRO A 63 -12.64 -6.87 -10.33
N LEU A 64 -11.30 -6.91 -10.21
CA LEU A 64 -10.56 -5.98 -9.36
C LEU A 64 -10.57 -4.56 -9.94
N GLN A 65 -10.66 -3.57 -9.06
CA GLN A 65 -10.47 -2.17 -9.43
C GLN A 65 -9.01 -1.73 -9.23
N GLU A 66 -8.61 -0.68 -9.94
CA GLU A 66 -7.29 -0.09 -9.79
C GLU A 66 -7.20 0.87 -8.60
N GLU A 67 -8.32 1.48 -8.21
CA GLU A 67 -8.47 2.32 -7.03
C GLU A 67 -8.32 1.50 -5.73
N ARG A 68 -7.08 1.28 -5.31
CA ARG A 68 -6.73 0.48 -4.12
C ARG A 68 -5.94 1.23 -3.07
N ILE A 69 -5.70 2.52 -3.29
CA ILE A 69 -5.04 3.38 -2.29
C ILE A 69 -6.11 4.03 -1.44
N LEU A 70 -6.24 3.59 -0.20
CA LEU A 70 -7.12 4.21 0.79
C LEU A 70 -6.52 5.54 1.25
N SER A 71 -7.23 6.62 0.98
CA SER A 71 -6.87 7.99 1.36
C SER A 71 -7.91 8.55 2.31
N TRP A 72 -7.48 9.21 3.38
CA TRP A 72 -8.36 9.91 4.31
C TRP A 72 -7.68 11.12 4.93
N GLU A 73 -8.48 12.09 5.38
CA GLU A 73 -7.99 13.16 6.25
C GLU A 73 -8.22 12.80 7.71
N GLN A 74 -7.21 13.04 8.55
CA GLN A 74 -7.29 12.89 9.99
C GLN A 74 -6.69 14.11 10.69
N ARG A 75 -7.25 14.48 11.85
CA ARG A 75 -6.65 15.51 12.68
C ARG A 75 -5.35 15.01 13.29
N LEU A 76 -4.26 15.69 12.97
CA LEU A 76 -2.92 15.43 13.50
C LEU A 76 -2.74 16.07 14.89
N ALA A 77 -1.68 15.68 15.59
CA ALA A 77 -1.34 16.20 16.93
C ALA A 77 -1.18 17.73 16.98
N ASN A 78 -0.81 18.36 15.86
CA ASN A 78 -0.70 19.82 15.74
C ASN A 78 -2.06 20.53 15.54
N GLY A 79 -3.17 19.78 15.62
CA GLY A 79 -4.53 20.30 15.46
C GLY A 79 -4.98 20.52 14.01
N ARG A 80 -4.09 20.40 13.02
CA ARG A 80 -4.42 20.49 11.59
C ARG A 80 -4.90 19.13 11.06
N HIS A 81 -5.66 19.15 9.97
CA HIS A 81 -5.96 17.91 9.25
C HIS A 81 -4.81 17.61 8.28
N GLY A 82 -4.37 16.36 8.27
CA GLY A 82 -3.40 15.83 7.32
C GLY A 82 -4.02 14.71 6.50
N ARG A 83 -3.65 14.65 5.23
CA ARG A 83 -3.99 13.52 4.35
C ARG A 83 -3.06 12.35 4.64
N LEU A 84 -3.65 11.19 4.87
CA LEU A 84 -2.97 9.93 5.11
C LEU A 84 -3.38 8.92 4.04
N TYR A 85 -2.50 7.95 3.81
CA TYR A 85 -2.65 6.95 2.76
C TYR A 85 -2.31 5.57 3.29
N ARG A 86 -2.99 4.57 2.74
CA ARG A 86 -2.72 3.15 2.94
C ARG A 86 -2.91 2.41 1.63
N GLU A 87 -1.94 1.58 1.27
CA GLU A 87 -2.05 0.65 0.14
C GLU A 87 -2.88 -0.55 0.59
N LEU A 88 -3.90 -0.90 -0.19
CA LEU A 88 -4.61 -2.18 -0.09
C LEU A 88 -4.12 -3.05 -1.24
N ASP A 89 -3.91 -4.34 -0.99
CA ASP A 89 -3.27 -5.22 -1.97
C ASP A 89 -4.22 -5.49 -3.15
N ALA A 90 -5.50 -5.73 -2.87
CA ALA A 90 -6.54 -5.75 -3.90
C ALA A 90 -7.91 -5.26 -3.38
N VAL A 91 -8.72 -4.74 -4.30
CA VAL A 91 -10.10 -4.31 -4.01
C VAL A 91 -11.01 -4.81 -5.11
N TRP A 92 -12.11 -5.46 -4.73
CA TRP A 92 -13.18 -5.87 -5.62
C TRP A 92 -14.47 -5.12 -5.27
N PRO A 93 -15.00 -4.26 -6.17
CA PRO A 93 -16.33 -3.71 -6.02
C PRO A 93 -17.38 -4.80 -6.29
N ILE A 94 -18.08 -5.23 -5.24
CA ILE A 94 -19.18 -6.20 -5.35
C ILE A 94 -20.39 -5.50 -5.97
N ASP A 95 -20.70 -4.30 -5.46
CA ASP A 95 -21.72 -3.41 -6.00
C ASP A 95 -21.34 -1.93 -5.73
N HIS A 96 -22.32 -1.01 -5.82
CA HIS A 96 -22.13 0.43 -5.65
C HIS A 96 -21.90 0.88 -4.20
N GLU A 97 -22.27 0.07 -3.20
CA GLU A 97 -22.10 0.33 -1.77
C GLU A 97 -21.29 -0.77 -1.04
N SER A 98 -20.95 -1.88 -1.72
CA SER A 98 -20.28 -3.04 -1.12
C SER A 98 -18.91 -3.29 -1.74
N LEU A 99 -17.89 -3.43 -0.89
CA LEU A 99 -16.51 -3.75 -1.32
C LEU A 99 -16.00 -5.02 -0.65
N CYS A 100 -15.22 -5.81 -1.39
CA CYS A 100 -14.31 -6.79 -0.81
C CYS A 100 -12.87 -6.26 -0.86
N ILE A 101 -12.18 -6.27 0.27
CA ILE A 101 -10.76 -5.89 0.36
C ILE A 101 -9.92 -7.11 0.71
N PHE A 102 -8.76 -7.21 0.04
CA PHE A 102 -7.84 -8.32 0.19
C PHE A 102 -6.52 -7.81 0.78
N GLU A 103 -5.99 -8.56 1.75
CA GLU A 103 -4.62 -8.42 2.25
C GLU A 103 -3.87 -9.70 1.93
N ILE A 104 -2.79 -9.60 1.16
CA ILE A 104 -1.99 -10.71 0.67
C ILE A 104 -0.76 -10.83 1.57
N LYS A 105 -0.49 -12.04 2.03
CA LYS A 105 0.68 -12.35 2.87
C LYS A 105 1.44 -13.54 2.32
N PHE A 106 2.65 -13.26 1.85
CA PHE A 106 3.67 -14.28 1.65
C PHE A 106 4.48 -14.46 2.94
N THR A 107 4.04 -15.38 3.79
CA THR A 107 4.58 -15.56 5.14
C THR A 107 4.49 -17.03 5.58
N THR A 108 5.10 -17.38 6.71
CA THR A 108 4.94 -18.71 7.30
C THR A 108 3.66 -18.80 8.13
N LYS A 109 3.21 -20.02 8.43
CA LYS A 109 2.04 -20.28 9.29
C LYS A 109 2.17 -19.59 10.65
N GLU A 110 3.31 -19.71 11.31
CA GLU A 110 3.55 -19.15 12.65
C GLU A 110 3.43 -17.62 12.65
N ARG A 111 3.92 -16.96 11.59
CA ARG A 111 3.79 -15.50 11.44
C ARG A 111 2.39 -15.08 11.05
N MET A 112 1.65 -15.92 10.33
CA MET A 112 0.22 -15.68 10.03
C MET A 112 -0.61 -15.73 11.31
N GLU A 113 -0.37 -16.72 12.18
CA GLU A 113 -1.04 -16.89 13.47
C GLU A 113 -0.81 -15.70 14.42
N MET A 114 0.22 -14.89 14.21
CA MET A 114 0.42 -13.63 14.93
C MET A 114 -0.62 -12.55 14.60
N GLY A 115 -1.45 -12.74 13.58
CA GLY A 115 -2.61 -11.87 13.30
C GLY A 115 -2.30 -10.54 12.63
N VAL A 116 -1.05 -10.24 12.27
CA VAL A 116 -0.65 -8.93 11.71
C VAL A 116 -1.44 -8.56 10.44
N GLY A 117 -1.69 -9.52 9.56
CA GLY A 117 -2.50 -9.28 8.35
C GLY A 117 -3.98 -9.00 8.66
N LEU A 118 -4.52 -9.61 9.72
CA LEU A 118 -5.88 -9.36 10.18
C LEU A 118 -6.01 -7.97 10.81
N ASP A 119 -5.07 -7.60 11.67
CA ASP A 119 -5.00 -6.24 12.23
C ASP A 119 -4.90 -5.18 11.12
N GLN A 120 -4.21 -5.53 10.02
CA GLN A 120 -4.09 -4.65 8.87
C GLN A 120 -5.42 -4.47 8.15
N LEU A 121 -6.14 -5.56 7.88
CA LEU A 121 -7.49 -5.54 7.31
C LEU A 121 -8.48 -4.78 8.20
N ASP A 122 -8.52 -5.08 9.50
CA ASP A 122 -9.42 -4.44 10.45
C ASP A 122 -9.21 -2.92 10.49
N ALA A 123 -7.96 -2.48 10.59
CA ALA A 123 -7.65 -1.06 10.59
C ALA A 123 -8.00 -0.37 9.25
N ALA A 124 -7.94 -1.08 8.11
CA ALA A 124 -8.42 -0.55 6.83
C ALA A 124 -9.95 -0.47 6.80
N ALA A 125 -10.63 -1.51 7.29
CA ALA A 125 -12.08 -1.60 7.38
C ALA A 125 -12.66 -0.50 8.28
N GLU A 126 -12.04 -0.23 9.43
CA GLU A 126 -12.46 0.84 10.35
C GLU A 126 -12.48 2.22 9.69
N ILE A 127 -11.52 2.49 8.78
CA ILE A 127 -11.45 3.75 8.03
C ILE A 127 -12.47 3.74 6.89
N LEU A 128 -12.54 2.66 6.11
CA LEU A 128 -13.48 2.54 4.99
C LEU A 128 -14.94 2.62 5.43
N ALA A 129 -15.28 2.09 6.61
CA ALA A 129 -16.61 2.20 7.22
C ALA A 129 -17.01 3.65 7.56
N ARG A 130 -16.09 4.62 7.45
CA ARG A 130 -16.39 6.07 7.56
C ARG A 130 -16.66 6.74 6.22
N SER A 131 -16.47 6.02 5.12
CA SER A 131 -16.89 6.48 3.80
C SER A 131 -18.41 6.62 3.76
N LYS A 132 -18.90 7.62 3.05
CA LYS A 132 -20.33 7.76 2.76
C LYS A 132 -20.81 6.86 1.63
N GLN A 133 -19.86 6.28 0.89
CA GLN A 133 -20.13 5.47 -0.30
C GLN A 133 -20.12 3.97 0.02
N VAL A 134 -19.47 3.55 1.11
CA VAL A 134 -19.29 2.14 1.45
C VAL A 134 -20.17 1.80 2.65
N ARG A 135 -21.10 0.86 2.45
CA ARG A 135 -22.04 0.38 3.46
C ARG A 135 -21.68 -1.01 3.96
N TYR A 136 -21.16 -1.87 3.09
CA TYR A 136 -20.81 -3.25 3.41
C TYR A 136 -19.34 -3.51 3.03
N LEU A 137 -18.64 -4.23 3.91
CA LEU A 137 -17.24 -4.59 3.72
C LEU A 137 -17.07 -6.09 3.94
N LEU A 138 -16.51 -6.73 2.93
CA LEU A 138 -16.00 -8.08 3.01
C LEU A 138 -14.48 -8.04 3.16
N LEU A 139 -13.96 -8.77 4.14
CA LEU A 139 -12.52 -8.83 4.43
C LEU A 139 -11.97 -10.19 4.01
N ARG A 140 -10.84 -10.21 3.29
CA ARG A 140 -10.19 -11.44 2.86
C ARG A 140 -8.69 -11.40 3.13
N LEU A 141 -8.22 -12.28 4.00
CA LEU A 141 -6.78 -12.51 4.17
C LEU A 141 -6.35 -13.59 3.18
N VAL A 142 -5.48 -13.24 2.25
CA VAL A 142 -4.94 -14.17 1.27
C VAL A 142 -3.56 -14.58 1.71
N TYR A 143 -3.29 -15.87 1.81
CA TYR A 143 -1.97 -16.39 2.15
C TYR A 143 -1.40 -17.26 1.05
N VAL A 144 -0.09 -17.15 0.92
CA VAL A 144 0.70 -17.96 -0.01
C VAL A 144 1.66 -18.81 0.80
N GLY A 145 1.57 -20.12 0.63
CA GLY A 145 2.41 -21.09 1.32
C GLY A 145 2.46 -22.41 0.56
N ALA A 146 3.50 -23.19 0.83
CA ALA A 146 3.71 -24.50 0.19
C ALA A 146 2.54 -25.47 0.46
N GLU A 147 1.99 -25.40 1.68
CA GLU A 147 0.84 -26.18 2.10
C GLU A 147 -0.33 -25.25 2.46
N PRO A 148 -1.58 -25.73 2.30
CA PRO A 148 -2.71 -25.03 2.87
C PRO A 148 -2.55 -25.01 4.39
N VAL A 149 -2.61 -23.81 4.94
CA VAL A 149 -2.64 -23.52 6.37
C VAL A 149 -4.09 -23.66 6.87
N PRO A 150 -4.39 -24.66 7.70
CA PRO A 150 -5.70 -24.81 8.33
C PRO A 150 -5.79 -23.87 9.53
N VAL A 151 -5.94 -22.56 9.32
CA VAL A 151 -5.95 -21.56 10.43
C VAL A 151 -7.35 -21.09 10.83
N LEU A 152 -8.42 -21.61 10.22
CA LEU A 152 -9.79 -21.45 10.76
C LEU A 152 -10.55 -22.79 10.68
N VAL A 153 -10.03 -23.82 11.35
CA VAL A 153 -10.78 -25.06 11.61
C VAL A 153 -11.40 -24.88 13.00
N ASP A 154 -12.69 -24.56 13.05
CA ASP A 154 -13.48 -24.75 14.26
C ASP A 154 -13.59 -26.26 14.51
N GLU A 155 -13.52 -26.71 15.77
CA GLU A 155 -13.75 -28.12 16.11
C GLU A 155 -15.18 -28.57 15.72
N GLU A 156 -16.10 -27.62 15.53
CA GLU A 156 -17.46 -27.86 15.00
C GLU A 156 -17.54 -27.88 13.46
N ASN A 157 -16.48 -27.56 12.72
CA ASN A 157 -16.44 -27.56 11.27
C ASN A 157 -15.16 -28.24 10.69
N PRO A 158 -15.15 -29.59 10.64
CA PRO A 158 -13.97 -30.39 10.28
C PRO A 158 -13.59 -30.35 8.79
N GLU A 159 -14.40 -29.72 7.94
CA GLU A 159 -14.06 -29.36 6.57
C GLU A 159 -13.49 -27.95 6.61
N GLY A 160 -12.18 -27.84 6.89
CA GLY A 160 -11.50 -26.56 7.05
C GLY A 160 -11.82 -25.57 5.92
N LEU A 161 -11.91 -24.28 6.27
CA LEU A 161 -12.13 -23.12 5.38
C LEU A 161 -12.61 -23.48 3.97
N LEU A 162 -13.92 -23.36 3.76
CA LEU A 162 -14.57 -23.46 2.45
C LEU A 162 -13.68 -22.85 1.35
N GLU A 163 -13.38 -23.67 0.34
CA GLU A 163 -13.32 -23.17 -1.03
C GLU A 163 -14.69 -22.49 -1.26
N VAL A 164 -14.78 -21.17 -1.06
CA VAL A 164 -16.02 -20.42 -1.28
C VAL A 164 -16.01 -20.01 -2.75
N PRO A 165 -16.69 -20.73 -3.67
CA PRO A 165 -16.99 -20.16 -4.96
C PRO A 165 -17.79 -18.88 -4.73
N PRO A 166 -17.63 -17.86 -5.57
CA PRO A 166 -18.30 -16.60 -5.35
C PRO A 166 -19.83 -16.76 -5.28
N THR A 167 -20.44 -16.59 -4.10
CA THR A 167 -21.91 -16.66 -3.89
C THR A 167 -22.45 -15.37 -3.28
N GLU A 168 -23.73 -15.08 -3.50
CA GLU A 168 -24.36 -13.77 -3.29
C GLU A 168 -24.36 -13.24 -1.84
N GLU A 169 -24.02 -14.05 -0.84
CA GLU A 169 -24.26 -13.69 0.58
C GLU A 169 -23.02 -13.30 1.39
N TYR A 170 -21.77 -13.58 0.95
CA TYR A 170 -20.49 -13.13 1.56
C TYR A 170 -20.50 -12.59 3.01
N GLU A 171 -20.96 -13.40 3.96
CA GLU A 171 -20.91 -13.07 5.39
C GLU A 171 -19.56 -13.56 5.96
N GLU A 172 -18.84 -12.68 6.67
CA GLU A 172 -17.61 -12.93 7.47
C GLU A 172 -16.22 -12.91 6.76
N LEU A 173 -15.20 -12.57 7.56
CA LEU A 173 -13.76 -12.60 7.21
C LEU A 173 -13.38 -14.00 6.71
N GLY A 174 -12.82 -14.08 5.51
CA GLY A 174 -12.41 -15.34 4.89
C GLY A 174 -10.90 -15.40 4.70
N VAL A 175 -10.29 -16.56 4.95
CA VAL A 175 -8.88 -16.79 4.65
C VAL A 175 -8.77 -17.61 3.37
N VAL A 176 -8.03 -17.10 2.38
CA VAL A 176 -7.86 -17.71 1.06
C VAL A 176 -6.44 -18.23 0.92
N TRP A 177 -6.29 -19.51 0.60
CA TRP A 177 -5.00 -20.07 0.19
C TRP A 177 -4.78 -19.87 -1.29
N VAL A 178 -3.55 -19.53 -1.68
CA VAL A 178 -3.13 -19.55 -3.08
C VAL A 178 -2.07 -20.63 -3.26
N PRO A 179 -2.31 -21.63 -4.12
CA PRO A 179 -1.34 -22.68 -4.36
C PRO A 179 -0.11 -22.11 -5.09
N PRO A 180 1.11 -22.61 -4.80
CA PRO A 180 2.33 -22.12 -5.45
C PRO A 180 2.26 -22.12 -6.99
N ALA A 181 1.67 -23.16 -7.58
CA ALA A 181 1.52 -23.26 -9.03
C ALA A 181 0.71 -22.09 -9.63
N ALA A 182 -0.30 -21.58 -8.92
CA ALA A 182 -1.07 -20.42 -9.37
C ALA A 182 -0.26 -19.12 -9.33
N VAL A 183 0.63 -18.99 -8.35
CA VAL A 183 1.57 -17.87 -8.25
C VAL A 183 2.58 -17.93 -9.39
N GLU A 184 3.14 -19.11 -9.66
CA GLU A 184 4.12 -19.33 -10.74
C GLU A 184 3.52 -19.06 -12.13
N GLU A 185 2.32 -19.57 -12.40
CA GLU A 185 1.60 -19.30 -13.65
C GLU A 185 1.33 -17.80 -13.83
N SER A 186 0.85 -17.13 -12.78
CA SER A 186 0.53 -15.71 -12.82
C SER A 186 1.78 -14.83 -12.91
N ALA A 187 2.88 -15.22 -12.27
CA ALA A 187 4.17 -14.56 -12.41
C ALA A 187 4.69 -14.68 -13.86
N LEU A 188 4.60 -15.85 -14.47
CA LEU A 188 4.99 -16.07 -15.86
C LEU A 188 4.20 -15.19 -16.83
N GLU A 189 2.87 -15.11 -16.66
CA GLU A 189 2.01 -14.27 -17.50
C GLU A 189 2.34 -12.77 -17.38
N LEU A 190 2.73 -12.32 -16.20
CA LEU A 190 3.15 -10.94 -15.94
C LEU A 190 4.62 -10.67 -16.34
N GLY A 191 5.39 -11.70 -16.71
CA GLY A 191 6.83 -11.57 -16.96
C GLY A 191 7.64 -11.28 -15.69
N LEU A 192 7.14 -11.70 -14.52
CA LEU A 192 7.84 -11.60 -13.24
C LEU A 192 8.78 -12.80 -13.07
N GLU A 193 10.03 -12.54 -12.67
CA GLU A 193 11.02 -13.58 -12.42
C GLU A 193 11.02 -13.97 -10.93
N LEU A 194 10.44 -15.13 -10.61
CA LEU A 194 10.55 -15.72 -9.27
C LEU A 194 11.83 -16.58 -9.17
N PRO A 195 12.58 -16.50 -8.05
CA PRO A 195 13.68 -17.43 -7.79
C PRO A 195 13.19 -18.88 -7.81
N ALA A 196 14.02 -19.82 -8.31
CA ALA A 196 13.62 -21.23 -8.38
C ALA A 196 13.27 -21.84 -7.01
N ASN A 197 13.86 -21.33 -5.93
CA ASN A 197 13.63 -21.73 -4.55
C ASN A 197 12.73 -20.72 -3.79
N TRP A 198 11.85 -19.97 -4.48
CA TRP A 198 11.13 -18.84 -3.87
C TRP A 198 10.29 -19.20 -2.63
N LEU A 199 9.85 -20.44 -2.48
CA LEU A 199 9.14 -20.94 -1.29
C LEU A 199 10.06 -21.18 -0.08
N GLU A 200 11.35 -21.42 -0.31
CA GLU A 200 12.30 -21.77 0.72
C GLU A 200 12.68 -20.52 1.55
N PRO A 201 12.90 -20.65 2.87
CA PRO A 201 13.27 -19.52 3.73
C PRO A 201 14.48 -18.72 3.22
N GLU A 202 15.46 -19.41 2.63
CA GLU A 202 16.70 -18.83 2.10
C GLU A 202 16.44 -17.83 0.97
N ALA A 203 15.36 -17.97 0.21
CA ALA A 203 14.99 -17.02 -0.85
C ALA A 203 14.59 -15.64 -0.29
N ARG A 204 14.31 -15.55 1.02
CA ARG A 204 13.96 -14.31 1.71
C ARG A 204 15.16 -13.69 2.45
N GLU A 205 16.29 -14.38 2.48
CA GLU A 205 17.50 -13.95 3.19
C GLU A 205 18.40 -13.06 2.32
N GLY A 206 19.19 -12.21 2.99
CA GLY A 206 20.14 -11.33 2.33
C GLY A 206 19.50 -10.04 1.80
N ALA A 207 20.26 -9.34 0.97
CA ALA A 207 19.90 -8.03 0.46
C ALA A 207 20.05 -7.96 -1.07
N VAL A 208 19.11 -7.31 -1.73
CA VAL A 208 19.01 -7.22 -3.19
C VAL A 208 19.07 -5.75 -3.61
N GLU A 209 19.67 -5.50 -4.77
CA GLU A 209 19.63 -4.20 -5.43
C GLU A 209 18.20 -3.92 -5.93
N ASP A 210 17.71 -2.70 -5.70
CA ASP A 210 16.34 -2.32 -6.03
C ASP A 210 16.37 -1.36 -7.24
N PRO A 211 15.92 -1.78 -8.43
CA PRO A 211 15.94 -0.95 -9.63
C PRO A 211 14.96 0.25 -9.56
N GLU A 212 13.86 0.15 -8.80
CA GLU A 212 13.00 1.32 -8.55
C GLU A 212 13.79 2.36 -7.77
N ARG A 213 14.65 1.91 -6.84
CA ARG A 213 15.50 2.77 -6.02
C ARG A 213 16.64 3.42 -6.81
N ASP A 214 17.17 2.79 -7.85
CA ASP A 214 18.14 3.42 -8.75
C ASP A 214 17.48 4.48 -9.62
N ALA A 215 16.26 4.24 -10.11
CA ALA A 215 15.44 5.27 -10.74
C ALA A 215 15.14 6.45 -9.77
N TRP A 216 14.93 6.17 -8.48
CA TRP A 216 14.80 7.20 -7.45
C TRP A 216 16.11 7.94 -7.17
N ARG A 217 17.26 7.25 -7.09
CA ARG A 217 18.58 7.87 -6.94
C ARG A 217 18.86 8.82 -8.09
N PHE A 218 18.63 8.36 -9.32
CA PHE A 218 18.76 9.19 -10.50
C PHE A 218 17.83 10.40 -10.45
N TYR A 219 16.58 10.23 -10.02
CA TYR A 219 15.66 11.36 -9.83
C TYR A 219 16.17 12.36 -8.78
N VAL A 220 16.62 11.90 -7.60
CA VAL A 220 17.11 12.76 -6.52
C VAL A 220 18.42 13.45 -6.90
N GLU A 221 19.35 12.74 -7.54
CA GLU A 221 20.60 13.31 -8.06
C GLU A 221 20.30 14.33 -9.16
N SER A 222 19.38 14.03 -10.08
CA SER A 222 18.96 14.98 -11.12
C SER A 222 18.25 16.20 -10.55
N THR A 223 17.38 16.05 -9.54
CA THR A 223 16.74 17.21 -8.87
C THR A 223 17.73 17.99 -8.03
N GLN A 224 18.72 17.35 -7.40
CA GLN A 224 19.82 18.03 -6.71
C GLN A 224 20.73 18.79 -7.68
N GLU A 225 21.09 18.20 -8.83
CA GLU A 225 21.77 18.89 -9.92
C GLU A 225 20.93 20.05 -10.47
N THR A 226 19.60 19.88 -10.56
CA THR A 226 18.66 20.96 -10.97
C THR A 226 18.42 22.00 -9.86
N THR A 227 18.84 21.74 -8.62
CA THR A 227 18.90 22.76 -7.55
C THR A 227 20.27 23.43 -7.44
N LEU A 228 21.32 22.80 -7.98
CA LEU A 228 22.67 23.38 -8.13
C LEU A 228 22.77 24.25 -9.40
N SER A 229 22.06 23.87 -10.47
CA SER A 229 21.73 24.76 -11.59
C SER A 229 20.56 25.64 -11.12
N GLU A 230 20.80 26.92 -10.85
CA GLU A 230 19.79 27.87 -10.33
C GLU A 230 18.40 27.65 -10.93
N ASN A 231 17.45 27.14 -10.12
CA ASN A 231 16.04 27.05 -10.51
C ASN A 231 15.58 28.47 -10.91
N PRO A 232 15.23 28.71 -12.18
CA PRO A 232 14.98 30.07 -12.70
C PRO A 232 13.79 30.75 -12.01
N LEU A 233 12.82 29.97 -11.51
CA LEU A 233 11.70 30.49 -10.73
C LEU A 233 12.13 30.93 -9.33
N ALA A 234 13.02 30.15 -8.68
CA ALA A 234 13.56 30.51 -7.38
C ALA A 234 14.49 31.73 -7.46
N ALA A 235 15.26 31.86 -8.55
CA ALA A 235 16.07 33.04 -8.84
C ALA A 235 15.20 34.28 -9.09
N ALA A 236 14.11 34.14 -9.86
CA ALA A 236 13.13 35.21 -10.09
C ALA A 236 12.44 35.65 -8.79
N LEU A 237 12.03 34.71 -7.94
CA LEU A 237 11.41 35.01 -6.65
C LEU A 237 12.36 35.74 -5.69
N LYS A 238 13.64 35.32 -5.63
CA LYS A 238 14.67 36.01 -4.83
C LYS A 238 14.91 37.44 -5.34
N ARG A 239 14.90 37.66 -6.66
CA ARG A 239 15.01 39.01 -7.26
C ARG A 239 13.84 39.90 -6.84
N LEU A 240 12.62 39.41 -6.99
CA LEU A 240 11.40 40.14 -6.63
C LEU A 240 11.35 40.49 -5.13
N LEU A 241 11.75 39.56 -4.25
CA LEU A 241 11.81 39.82 -2.81
C LEU A 241 12.87 40.85 -2.45
N LYS A 242 14.02 40.85 -3.14
CA LYS A 242 15.08 41.83 -2.92
C LYS A 242 14.69 43.23 -3.41
N GLU A 243 14.04 43.32 -4.57
CA GLU A 243 13.50 44.57 -5.11
C GLU A 243 12.43 45.17 -4.18
N ALA A 244 11.54 44.34 -3.63
CA ALA A 244 10.55 44.78 -2.66
C ALA A 244 11.18 45.34 -1.36
N GLN A 245 12.23 44.70 -0.85
CA GLN A 245 12.97 45.17 0.34
C GLN A 245 13.74 46.48 0.07
N GLU A 246 14.29 46.64 -1.13
CA GLU A 246 14.99 47.85 -1.53
C GLU A 246 14.03 49.03 -1.74
N ASP A 247 12.82 48.79 -2.25
CA ASP A 247 11.78 49.81 -2.38
C ASP A 247 11.18 50.22 -1.02
N GLU A 248 11.04 49.27 -0.09
CA GLU A 248 10.60 49.55 1.29
C GLU A 248 11.63 50.43 2.06
N ALA A 249 12.93 50.19 1.81
CA ALA A 249 14.03 50.99 2.34
C ALA A 249 14.10 52.39 1.70
N ARG A 250 13.72 52.54 0.43
CA ARG A 250 13.63 53.85 -0.26
C ARG A 250 12.39 54.65 0.13
N GLY A 251 11.30 53.98 0.54
CA GLY A 251 10.06 54.60 1.00
C GLY A 251 10.11 55.22 2.41
N HIS A 252 11.18 54.97 3.18
CA HIS A 252 11.36 55.49 4.55
C HIS A 252 12.29 56.73 4.64
N SER A 253 12.61 57.36 3.50
CA SER A 253 13.29 58.66 3.47
C SER A 253 12.30 59.77 3.11
N VAL A 254 11.45 60.14 4.07
CA VAL A 254 10.79 61.46 4.13
C VAL A 254 11.17 62.12 5.45
#